data_AF-A0A1I4C6J2-F1
#
_entry.id   AF-A0A1I4C6J2-F1
#
_cell.length_a   1.000
_cell.length_b   1.000
_cell.length_c   1.000
_cell.angle_alpha   90.00
_cell.angle_beta   90.00
_cell.angle_gamma   90.00
#
_symmetry.space_group_name_H-M   'P 1'
#
loop_
_entity.id
_entity.type
_entity.pdbx_description
1 polymer ?
#
loop_
_entity_poly.entity_id
_entity_poly.type
_entity_poly.pdbx_seq_one_letter_code
_entity_poly.pdbx_strand_id
1 'polypeptide(L)'
;MSASRSKRAAQNVITGFEYQAMVMILSFVSRKLFIYTLGTEYLGLNGIFTDVLTLLSMADLGFSTAMAYSFYKPLADNDTKKLAALVAFYRKVYNVIALAVLVLGLCFIPFLKYVINTDKEIPNLVIYYLFSLFNVVVSYLMVYKTTILTADQKDFKVVKIRMFTTFTREILRIAVLLLWHNYIAYLAIGCATNLLNNVVASRKAEKEYPFIKERAVDVSVINEAKSRIIENMKSVFIYRVSTTMFSATDNIIISAVVNTAAVGLYSTYFMISSKLLIVEQIIFSAMTASIGNIIVKENYEKRYTVFQSMQSVSFIFCGIITSTFCIMVNDLITVWLGKAYVFPTITVIAITINTYFSCALQPLWIYRDATGLYRKTKYVMLIAAMENIVLSITLGHFIGVAGVIFASAISRITTYCWYEPRLLFKEYFNKGAAKYYVSILMNVVLLGVTIFVIQFFSRNYEIRNWPQLIIKGVLVGVLCTVVFIGAYIRTDGAQNILNRVKALVKKKTEFA
;
A
#
# COMPACT_ATOMS: atom_id res chain seq x y z
N MET A 1 -6.21 9.88 31.47
CA MET A 1 -6.42 10.02 30.01
C MET A 1 -5.42 9.23 29.15
N SER A 2 -4.12 9.17 29.46
CA SER A 2 -3.09 8.46 28.66
C SER A 2 -3.32 6.93 28.56
N ALA A 3 -3.67 6.27 29.67
CA ALA A 3 -3.94 4.83 29.71
C ALA A 3 -5.14 4.39 28.83
N SER A 4 -6.10 5.29 28.60
CA SER A 4 -7.23 5.03 27.68
C SER A 4 -6.79 5.09 26.21
N ARG A 5 -5.90 6.02 25.86
CA ARG A 5 -5.36 6.17 24.50
C ARG A 5 -4.45 5.00 24.11
N SER A 6 -3.58 4.55 25.02
CA SER A 6 -2.73 3.36 24.76
C SER A 6 -3.57 2.10 24.53
N LYS A 7 -4.63 1.88 25.33
CA LYS A 7 -5.57 0.76 25.14
C LYS A 7 -6.28 0.84 23.79
N ARG A 8 -6.74 2.02 23.37
CA ARG A 8 -7.38 2.23 22.06
C ARG A 8 -6.42 2.01 20.89
N ALA A 9 -5.17 2.49 21.02
CA ALA A 9 -4.14 2.25 20.02
C ALA A 9 -3.84 0.75 19.85
N ALA A 10 -3.73 0.00 20.95
CA ALA A 10 -3.56 -1.46 20.88
C ALA A 10 -4.76 -2.14 20.21
N GLN A 11 -6.00 -1.72 20.52
CA GLN A 11 -7.20 -2.23 19.84
C GLN A 11 -7.20 -1.95 18.33
N ASN A 12 -6.73 -0.76 17.90
CA ASN A 12 -6.59 -0.45 16.47
C ASN A 12 -5.63 -1.42 15.79
N VAL A 13 -4.49 -1.71 16.41
CA VAL A 13 -3.50 -2.64 15.87
C VAL A 13 -4.07 -4.05 15.76
N ILE A 14 -4.66 -4.59 16.83
CA ILE A 14 -5.22 -5.95 16.85
C ILE A 14 -6.34 -6.11 15.82
N THR A 15 -7.34 -5.21 15.82
CA THR A 15 -8.43 -5.25 14.85
C THR A 15 -7.95 -5.03 13.42
N GLY A 16 -6.88 -4.25 13.23
CA GLY A 16 -6.19 -4.09 11.95
C GLY A 16 -5.58 -5.41 11.45
N PHE A 17 -4.90 -6.16 12.32
CA PHE A 17 -4.36 -7.48 11.99
C PHE A 17 -5.45 -8.49 11.65
N GLU A 18 -6.50 -8.57 12.46
CA GLU A 18 -7.66 -9.44 12.21
C GLU A 18 -8.29 -9.14 10.83
N TYR A 19 -8.46 -7.86 10.50
CA TYR A 19 -9.00 -7.43 9.22
C TYR A 19 -8.11 -7.86 8.06
N GLN A 20 -6.79 -7.68 8.18
CA GLN A 20 -5.87 -8.06 7.11
C GLN A 20 -5.79 -9.57 6.91
N ALA A 21 -5.82 -10.36 7.98
CA ALA A 21 -5.88 -11.82 7.90
C ALA A 21 -7.13 -12.30 7.16
N MET A 22 -8.30 -11.74 7.50
CA MET A 22 -9.57 -12.04 6.83
C MET A 22 -9.51 -11.69 5.34
N VAL A 23 -9.07 -10.46 5.00
CA VAL A 23 -8.99 -10.00 3.60
C VAL A 23 -7.99 -10.83 2.80
N MET A 24 -6.87 -11.24 3.40
CA MET A 24 -5.89 -12.11 2.75
C MET A 24 -6.55 -13.41 2.30
N ILE A 25 -7.22 -14.15 3.20
CA ILE A 25 -7.89 -15.42 2.89
C ILE A 25 -8.97 -15.22 1.82
N LEU A 26 -9.85 -14.23 2.00
CA LEU A 26 -10.93 -13.95 1.04
C LEU A 26 -10.39 -13.60 -0.35
N SER A 27 -9.26 -12.90 -0.44
CA SER A 27 -8.68 -12.51 -1.73
C SER A 27 -8.20 -13.71 -2.55
N PHE A 28 -7.70 -14.78 -1.93
CA PHE A 28 -7.32 -16.00 -2.66
C PHE A 28 -8.55 -16.77 -3.17
N VAL A 29 -9.60 -16.91 -2.36
CA VAL A 29 -10.82 -17.59 -2.80
C VAL A 29 -11.51 -16.79 -3.91
N SER A 30 -11.71 -15.50 -3.67
CA SER A 30 -12.36 -14.57 -4.61
C SER A 30 -11.62 -14.52 -5.94
N ARG A 31 -10.27 -14.46 -5.94
CA ARG A 31 -9.45 -14.44 -7.16
C ARG A 31 -9.63 -15.70 -8.00
N LYS A 32 -9.58 -16.89 -7.38
CA LYS A 32 -9.75 -18.16 -8.11
C LYS A 32 -11.12 -18.25 -8.78
N LEU A 33 -12.18 -17.93 -8.04
CA LEU A 33 -13.55 -18.01 -8.54
C LEU A 33 -13.81 -16.96 -9.62
N PHE A 34 -13.27 -15.75 -9.46
CA PHE A 34 -13.37 -14.70 -10.49
C PHE A 34 -12.72 -15.15 -11.80
N ILE A 35 -11.49 -15.66 -11.74
CA ILE A 35 -10.78 -16.13 -12.94
C ILE A 35 -11.52 -17.29 -13.59
N TYR A 36 -12.00 -18.26 -12.82
CA TYR A 36 -12.72 -19.43 -13.34
C TYR A 36 -14.05 -19.06 -14.02
N THR A 37 -14.77 -18.05 -13.51
CA THR A 37 -16.11 -17.69 -14.00
C THR A 37 -16.09 -16.62 -15.08
N LEU A 38 -15.23 -15.60 -14.96
CA LEU A 38 -15.20 -14.45 -15.87
C LEU A 38 -13.93 -14.40 -16.74
N GLY A 39 -12.84 -15.06 -16.35
CA GLY A 39 -11.58 -15.03 -17.07
C GLY A 39 -10.64 -13.88 -16.69
N THR A 40 -9.45 -13.87 -17.29
CA THR A 40 -8.36 -12.95 -16.98
C THR A 40 -8.53 -11.56 -17.57
N GLU A 41 -9.26 -11.42 -18.67
CA GLU A 41 -9.53 -10.12 -19.30
C GLU A 41 -10.34 -9.20 -18.37
N TYR A 42 -11.43 -9.69 -17.78
CA TYR A 42 -12.22 -8.94 -16.79
C TYR A 42 -11.42 -8.61 -15.53
N LEU A 43 -10.46 -9.46 -15.18
CA LEU A 43 -9.55 -9.20 -14.07
C LEU A 43 -8.57 -8.07 -14.42
N GLY A 44 -8.08 -8.07 -15.65
CA GLY A 44 -7.26 -7.00 -16.21
C GLY A 44 -7.99 -5.67 -16.26
N LEU A 45 -9.26 -5.68 -16.68
CA LEU A 45 -10.11 -4.49 -16.64
C LEU A 45 -10.20 -3.89 -15.24
N ASN A 46 -10.38 -4.72 -14.20
CA ASN A 46 -10.38 -4.22 -12.81
C ASN A 46 -9.06 -3.54 -12.44
N GLY A 47 -7.92 -4.09 -12.86
CA GLY A 47 -6.60 -3.50 -12.66
C GLY A 47 -6.46 -2.15 -13.37
N ILE A 48 -6.81 -2.09 -14.65
CA ILE A 48 -6.77 -0.87 -15.47
C ILE A 48 -7.68 0.21 -14.88
N PHE A 49 -8.94 -0.12 -14.55
CA PHE A 49 -9.88 0.83 -13.96
C PHE A 49 -9.38 1.34 -12.61
N THR A 50 -8.78 0.48 -11.79
CA THR A 50 -8.17 0.89 -10.52
C THR A 50 -7.06 1.92 -10.75
N ASP A 51 -6.16 1.65 -11.70
CA ASP A 51 -5.04 2.54 -12.03
C ASP A 51 -5.53 3.89 -12.57
N VAL A 52 -6.42 3.87 -13.59
CA VAL A 52 -7.02 5.08 -14.17
C VAL A 52 -7.69 5.93 -13.08
N LEU A 53 -8.54 5.33 -12.27
CA LEU A 53 -9.27 6.06 -11.23
C LEU A 53 -8.33 6.54 -10.11
N THR A 54 -7.24 5.83 -9.84
CA THR A 54 -6.20 6.26 -8.89
C THR A 54 -5.45 7.49 -9.43
N LEU A 55 -5.17 7.56 -10.74
CA LEU A 55 -4.61 8.76 -11.37
C LEU A 55 -5.58 9.95 -11.26
N LEU A 56 -6.88 9.74 -11.51
CA LEU A 56 -7.89 10.79 -11.35
C LEU A 56 -8.06 11.24 -9.88
N SER A 57 -7.85 10.32 -8.95
CA SER A 57 -7.91 10.54 -7.50
C SER A 57 -6.75 11.40 -6.97
N MET A 58 -5.75 11.73 -7.80
CA MET A 58 -4.74 12.76 -7.46
C MET A 58 -5.39 14.11 -7.09
N ALA A 59 -6.62 14.36 -7.54
CA ALA A 59 -7.44 15.51 -7.14
C ALA A 59 -7.70 15.60 -5.62
N ASP A 60 -7.51 14.53 -4.84
CA ASP A 60 -7.56 14.59 -3.37
C ASP A 60 -6.35 15.34 -2.76
N LEU A 61 -5.28 15.61 -3.52
CA LEU A 61 -4.13 16.47 -3.16
C LEU A 61 -3.46 16.18 -1.78
N GLY A 62 -3.74 15.03 -1.15
CA GLY A 62 -3.30 14.72 0.22
C GLY A 62 -4.16 15.35 1.34
N PHE A 63 -5.34 15.90 1.02
CA PHE A 63 -6.26 16.51 1.99
C PHE A 63 -6.65 15.58 3.14
N SER A 64 -6.68 14.26 2.91
CA SER A 64 -7.00 13.27 3.94
C SER A 64 -6.06 13.33 5.14
N THR A 65 -4.75 13.47 4.88
CA THR A 65 -3.73 13.61 5.94
C THR A 65 -3.80 14.96 6.63
N ALA A 66 -3.99 16.05 5.87
CA ALA A 66 -4.14 17.39 6.42
C ALA A 66 -5.38 17.49 7.33
N MET A 67 -6.49 16.87 6.92
CA MET A 67 -7.72 16.79 7.69
C MET A 67 -7.51 16.10 9.03
N ALA A 68 -6.95 14.87 9.03
CA ALA A 68 -6.67 14.15 10.26
C ALA A 68 -5.79 14.96 11.23
N TYR A 69 -4.75 15.61 10.69
CA TYR A 69 -3.87 16.46 11.49
C TYR A 69 -4.58 17.68 12.09
N SER A 70 -5.42 18.35 11.29
CA SER A 70 -6.18 19.53 11.73
C SER A 70 -7.11 19.24 12.90
N PHE A 71 -7.56 17.99 13.07
CA PHE A 71 -8.42 17.57 14.17
C PHE A 71 -7.67 17.31 15.48
N TYR A 72 -6.35 17.04 15.46
CA TYR A 72 -5.63 16.63 16.68
C TYR A 72 -5.66 17.68 17.79
N LYS A 73 -5.39 18.96 17.46
CA LYS A 73 -5.38 20.03 18.45
C LYS A 73 -6.79 20.33 18.99
N PRO A 74 -7.82 20.56 18.15
CA PRO A 74 -9.19 20.75 18.64
C PRO A 74 -9.74 19.57 19.45
N LEU A 75 -9.36 18.31 19.12
CA LEU A 75 -9.71 17.13 19.94
C LEU A 75 -9.00 17.13 21.29
N ALA A 76 -7.75 17.58 21.37
CA ALA A 76 -7.03 17.70 22.64
C ALA A 76 -7.61 18.80 23.53
N ASP A 77 -8.03 19.91 22.91
CA ASP A 77 -8.57 21.08 23.60
C ASP A 77 -10.09 20.95 23.87
N ASN A 78 -10.74 19.87 23.41
CA ASN A 78 -12.19 19.67 23.42
C ASN A 78 -12.99 20.82 22.77
N ASP A 79 -12.42 21.47 21.75
CA ASP A 79 -13.04 22.58 21.03
C ASP A 79 -14.04 22.06 19.98
N THR A 80 -15.26 21.78 20.44
CA THR A 80 -16.34 21.22 19.61
C THR A 80 -16.77 22.17 18.49
N LYS A 81 -16.73 23.49 18.73
CA LYS A 81 -17.06 24.51 17.72
C LYS A 81 -16.08 24.46 16.56
N LYS A 82 -14.77 24.43 16.86
CA LYS A 82 -13.73 24.34 15.84
C LYS A 82 -13.75 23.00 15.12
N LEU A 83 -14.03 21.90 15.81
CA LEU A 83 -14.23 20.60 15.17
C LEU A 83 -15.40 20.61 14.19
N ALA A 84 -16.56 21.15 14.59
CA ALA A 84 -17.73 21.27 13.71
C ALA A 84 -17.41 22.15 12.48
N ALA A 85 -16.69 23.25 12.67
CA ALA A 85 -16.28 24.15 11.59
C ALA A 85 -15.33 23.45 10.60
N LEU A 86 -14.34 22.70 11.11
CA LEU A 86 -13.42 21.93 10.27
C LEU A 86 -14.15 20.82 9.50
N VAL A 87 -15.06 20.08 10.13
CA VAL A 87 -15.88 19.06 9.44
C VAL A 87 -16.71 19.71 8.33
N ALA A 88 -17.35 20.85 8.58
CA ALA A 88 -18.12 21.58 7.58
C ALA A 88 -17.25 22.09 6.42
N PHE A 89 -16.03 22.55 6.72
CA PHE A 89 -15.04 22.93 5.71
C PHE A 89 -14.63 21.74 4.84
N TYR A 90 -14.19 20.63 5.45
CA TYR A 90 -13.76 19.45 4.71
C TYR A 90 -14.91 18.79 3.94
N ARG A 91 -16.16 18.90 4.41
CA ARG A 91 -17.32 18.51 3.60
C ARG A 91 -17.37 19.23 2.26
N LYS A 92 -17.15 20.55 2.24
CA LYS A 92 -17.10 21.33 0.99
C LYS A 92 -15.94 20.88 0.10
N VAL A 93 -14.75 20.73 0.69
CA VAL A 93 -13.54 20.27 -0.01
C VAL A 93 -13.77 18.90 -0.67
N TYR A 94 -14.25 17.92 0.09
CA TYR A 94 -14.47 16.56 -0.42
C TYR A 94 -15.61 16.45 -1.43
N ASN A 95 -16.64 17.29 -1.33
CA ASN A 95 -17.67 17.36 -2.37
C ASN A 95 -17.12 17.92 -3.68
N VAL A 96 -16.23 18.92 -3.62
CA VAL A 96 -15.53 19.45 -4.81
C VAL A 96 -14.62 18.40 -5.42
N ILE A 97 -13.87 17.66 -4.60
CA ILE A 97 -13.03 16.54 -5.06
C ILE A 97 -13.89 15.46 -5.71
N ALA A 98 -14.99 15.05 -5.08
CA ALA A 98 -15.91 14.05 -5.63
C ALA A 98 -16.48 14.48 -7.00
N LEU A 99 -16.87 15.75 -7.14
CA LEU A 99 -17.34 16.32 -8.40
C LEU A 99 -16.22 16.36 -9.45
N ALA A 100 -15.01 16.77 -9.08
CA ALA A 100 -13.86 16.79 -9.99
C ALA A 100 -13.52 15.39 -10.50
N VAL A 101 -13.45 14.39 -9.61
CA VAL A 101 -13.21 12.99 -10.00
C VAL A 101 -14.32 12.46 -10.89
N LEU A 102 -15.59 12.79 -10.61
CA LEU A 102 -16.72 12.43 -11.45
C LEU A 102 -16.59 13.02 -12.86
N VAL A 103 -16.37 14.34 -12.96
CA VAL A 103 -16.26 15.03 -14.26
C VAL A 103 -15.06 14.51 -15.05
N LEU A 104 -13.88 14.45 -14.44
CA LEU A 104 -12.68 13.92 -15.11
C LEU A 104 -12.84 12.45 -15.51
N GLY A 105 -13.50 11.64 -14.68
CA GLY A 105 -13.81 10.25 -14.99
C GLY A 105 -14.76 10.11 -16.18
N LEU A 106 -15.82 10.92 -16.24
CA LEU A 106 -16.72 10.95 -17.39
C LEU A 106 -16.00 11.42 -18.67
N CYS A 107 -15.12 12.42 -18.57
CA CYS A 107 -14.28 12.88 -19.68
C CYS A 107 -13.27 11.82 -20.14
N PHE A 108 -12.94 10.81 -19.32
CA PHE A 108 -12.01 9.75 -19.67
C PHE A 108 -12.64 8.63 -20.51
N ILE A 109 -13.97 8.51 -20.53
CA ILE A 109 -14.71 7.47 -21.30
C ILE A 109 -14.23 7.33 -22.76
N PRO A 110 -14.07 8.40 -23.57
CA PRO A 110 -13.61 8.27 -24.96
C PRO A 110 -12.19 7.73 -25.11
N PHE A 111 -11.37 7.77 -24.05
CA PHE A 111 -10.00 7.26 -24.04
C PHE A 111 -9.90 5.78 -23.64
N LEU A 112 -10.98 5.18 -23.13
CA LEU A 112 -10.99 3.76 -22.72
C LEU A 112 -10.55 2.82 -23.86
N LYS A 113 -10.91 3.15 -25.11
CA LYS A 113 -10.52 2.36 -26.30
C LYS A 113 -9.01 2.32 -26.57
N TYR A 114 -8.23 3.27 -26.06
CA TYR A 114 -6.78 3.28 -26.23
C TYR A 114 -6.05 2.57 -25.09
N VAL A 115 -6.71 2.43 -23.94
CA VAL A 115 -6.12 1.81 -22.76
C VAL A 115 -6.47 0.33 -22.69
N ILE A 116 -7.67 -0.06 -23.14
CA ILE A 116 -8.14 -1.44 -23.09
C ILE A 116 -7.85 -2.09 -24.43
N ASN A 117 -6.97 -3.08 -24.40
CA ASN A 117 -6.57 -3.86 -25.54
C ASN A 117 -6.97 -5.32 -25.31
N THR A 118 -8.04 -5.76 -25.95
CA THR A 118 -8.61 -7.12 -25.82
C THR A 118 -8.85 -7.72 -27.20
N ASP A 119 -8.63 -9.03 -27.34
CA ASP A 119 -8.82 -9.73 -28.62
C ASP A 119 -10.30 -9.78 -29.02
N LYS A 120 -11.20 -9.78 -28.03
CA LYS A 120 -12.65 -9.74 -28.20
C LYS A 120 -13.21 -8.45 -27.63
N GLU A 121 -14.26 -7.93 -28.27
CA GLU A 121 -15.00 -6.81 -27.71
C GLU A 121 -15.67 -7.22 -26.40
N ILE A 122 -15.42 -6.43 -25.35
CA ILE A 122 -16.05 -6.64 -24.05
C ILE A 122 -17.40 -5.92 -24.04
N PRO A 123 -18.52 -6.64 -23.88
CA PRO A 123 -19.84 -6.02 -23.83
C PRO A 123 -19.94 -5.12 -22.60
N ASN A 124 -20.70 -4.03 -22.70
CA ASN A 124 -21.00 -3.14 -21.58
C ASN A 124 -19.78 -2.49 -20.90
N LEU A 125 -18.66 -2.35 -21.60
CA LEU A 125 -17.41 -1.84 -21.05
C LEU A 125 -17.58 -0.49 -20.32
N VAL A 126 -18.31 0.45 -20.93
CA VAL A 126 -18.60 1.76 -20.34
C VAL A 126 -19.37 1.61 -19.03
N ILE A 127 -20.32 0.68 -18.94
CA ILE A 127 -21.09 0.42 -17.72
C ILE A 127 -20.15 -0.10 -16.61
N TYR A 128 -19.22 -1.00 -16.93
CA TYR A 128 -18.25 -1.50 -15.95
C TYR A 128 -17.35 -0.39 -15.40
N TYR A 129 -16.91 0.50 -16.29
CA TYR A 129 -16.15 1.68 -15.91
C TYR A 129 -16.97 2.62 -15.02
N LEU A 130 -18.25 2.88 -15.36
CA LEU A 130 -19.13 3.75 -14.58
C LEU A 130 -19.38 3.21 -13.16
N PHE A 131 -19.54 1.89 -12.98
CA PHE A 131 -19.61 1.30 -11.63
C PHE A 131 -18.31 1.53 -10.86
N SER A 132 -17.15 1.35 -11.51
CA SER A 132 -15.85 1.59 -10.88
C SER A 132 -15.69 3.07 -10.48
N LEU A 133 -16.06 3.99 -11.37
CA LEU A 133 -16.05 5.43 -11.12
C LEU A 133 -16.98 5.81 -9.97
N PHE A 134 -18.22 5.31 -9.97
CA PHE A 134 -19.17 5.53 -8.88
C PHE A 134 -18.61 5.07 -7.53
N ASN A 135 -17.98 3.89 -7.50
CA ASN A 135 -17.37 3.35 -6.29
C ASN A 135 -16.30 4.28 -5.71
N VAL A 136 -15.48 4.91 -6.57
CA VAL A 136 -14.46 5.88 -6.16
C VAL A 136 -15.09 7.20 -5.70
N VAL A 137 -16.05 7.73 -6.45
CA VAL A 137 -16.74 8.99 -6.09
C VAL A 137 -17.42 8.88 -4.72
N VAL A 138 -18.11 7.76 -4.45
CA VAL A 138 -18.79 7.51 -3.16
C VAL A 138 -17.81 7.51 -1.98
N SER A 139 -16.56 7.09 -2.17
CA SER A 139 -15.56 7.06 -1.10
C SER A 139 -15.20 8.44 -0.56
N TYR A 140 -15.36 9.50 -1.37
CA TYR A 140 -15.09 10.88 -0.96
C TYR A 140 -16.27 11.55 -0.25
N LEU A 141 -17.50 11.13 -0.53
CA LEU A 141 -18.71 11.83 -0.09
C LEU A 141 -18.94 11.84 1.44
N MET A 142 -18.29 10.97 2.21
CA MET A 142 -18.54 10.84 3.66
C MET A 142 -17.28 10.72 4.52
N VAL A 143 -16.08 10.74 3.93
CA VAL A 143 -14.81 10.55 4.64
C VAL A 143 -14.57 11.62 5.71
N TYR A 144 -15.02 12.86 5.48
CA TYR A 144 -14.86 13.98 6.41
C TYR A 144 -15.49 13.74 7.79
N LYS A 145 -16.48 12.84 7.90
CA LYS A 145 -17.08 12.45 9.18
C LYS A 145 -16.31 11.33 9.86
N THR A 146 -15.82 10.35 9.11
CA THR A 146 -15.16 9.17 9.70
C THR A 146 -13.74 9.51 10.17
N THR A 147 -13.06 10.47 9.53
CA THR A 147 -11.70 10.86 9.92
C THR A 147 -11.59 11.42 11.34
N ILE A 148 -12.65 11.98 11.93
CA ILE A 148 -12.63 12.40 13.35
C ILE A 148 -12.43 11.20 14.30
N LEU A 149 -12.98 10.02 13.96
CA LEU A 149 -12.78 8.79 14.72
C LEU A 149 -11.33 8.32 14.60
N THR A 150 -10.75 8.41 13.41
CA THR A 150 -9.33 8.09 13.19
C THR A 150 -8.44 9.03 14.00
N ALA A 151 -8.71 10.33 13.98
CA ALA A 151 -7.95 11.33 14.72
C ALA A 151 -8.05 11.17 16.25
N ASP A 152 -9.21 10.71 16.77
CA ASP A 152 -9.39 10.37 18.20
C ASP A 152 -8.96 8.92 18.56
N GLN A 153 -8.17 8.27 17.69
CA GLN A 153 -7.66 6.91 17.89
C GLN A 153 -8.77 5.84 18.08
N LYS A 154 -9.98 6.08 17.58
CA LYS A 154 -11.13 5.16 17.61
C LYS A 154 -11.35 4.45 16.27
N ASP A 155 -10.33 4.40 15.43
CA ASP A 155 -10.38 3.82 14.09
C ASP A 155 -10.84 2.35 14.10
N PHE A 156 -10.54 1.58 15.16
CA PHE A 156 -10.99 0.20 15.35
C PHE A 156 -12.51 0.04 15.15
N LYS A 157 -13.31 1.06 15.47
CA LYS A 157 -14.77 1.04 15.24
C LYS A 157 -15.09 1.06 13.75
N VAL A 158 -14.40 1.90 12.98
CA VAL A 158 -14.52 1.98 11.52
C VAL A 158 -13.99 0.69 10.88
N VAL A 159 -12.86 0.17 11.37
CA VAL A 159 -12.30 -1.11 10.88
C VAL A 159 -13.25 -2.27 11.11
N LYS A 160 -13.94 -2.36 12.26
CA LYS A 160 -14.95 -3.41 12.51
C LYS A 160 -16.14 -3.34 11.56
N ILE A 161 -16.65 -2.13 11.28
CA ILE A 161 -17.72 -1.93 10.28
C ILE A 161 -17.22 -2.41 8.91
N ARG A 162 -16.02 -1.96 8.51
CA ARG A 162 -15.40 -2.33 7.24
C ARG A 162 -15.15 -3.83 7.12
N MET A 163 -14.75 -4.48 8.22
CA MET A 163 -14.54 -5.93 8.28
C MET A 163 -15.83 -6.67 7.96
N PHE A 164 -16.92 -6.34 8.66
CA PHE A 164 -18.23 -6.94 8.41
C PHE A 164 -18.71 -6.69 6.98
N THR A 165 -18.70 -5.45 6.50
CA THR A 165 -19.17 -5.14 5.14
C THR A 165 -18.30 -5.78 4.06
N THR A 166 -16.98 -5.89 4.27
CA THR A 166 -16.08 -6.55 3.31
C THR A 166 -16.33 -8.04 3.27
N PHE A 167 -16.51 -8.69 4.42
CA PHE A 167 -16.85 -10.11 4.48
C PHE A 167 -18.15 -10.40 3.74
N THR A 168 -19.22 -9.66 4.05
CA THR A 168 -20.50 -9.77 3.35
C THR A 168 -20.37 -9.50 1.85
N ARG A 169 -19.60 -8.47 1.45
CA ARG A 169 -19.37 -8.14 0.04
C ARG A 169 -18.74 -9.30 -0.72
N GLU A 170 -17.67 -9.90 -0.19
CA GLU A 170 -16.98 -10.97 -0.90
C GLU A 170 -17.84 -12.24 -0.98
N ILE A 171 -18.61 -12.57 0.05
CA ILE A 171 -19.56 -13.71 -0.01
C ILE A 171 -20.63 -13.47 -1.09
N LEU A 172 -21.26 -12.29 -1.10
CA LEU A 172 -22.29 -11.98 -2.08
C LEU A 172 -21.73 -11.98 -3.51
N ARG A 173 -20.53 -11.43 -3.71
CA ARG A 173 -19.83 -11.48 -4.99
C ARG A 173 -19.55 -12.90 -5.44
N ILE A 174 -19.04 -13.75 -4.56
CA ILE A 174 -18.78 -15.16 -4.85
C ILE A 174 -20.08 -15.88 -5.24
N ALA A 175 -21.17 -15.66 -4.49
CA ALA A 175 -22.47 -16.24 -4.79
C ALA A 175 -22.97 -15.82 -6.19
N VAL A 176 -22.88 -14.53 -6.53
CA VAL A 176 -23.27 -14.04 -7.86
C VAL A 176 -22.43 -14.66 -8.98
N LEU A 177 -21.12 -14.78 -8.79
CA LEU A 177 -20.24 -15.35 -9.81
C LEU A 177 -20.57 -16.82 -10.06
N LEU A 178 -20.81 -17.60 -9.00
CA LEU A 178 -21.12 -19.02 -9.11
C LEU A 178 -22.52 -19.29 -9.70
N LEU A 179 -23.52 -18.47 -9.32
CA LEU A 179 -24.91 -18.70 -9.73
C LEU A 179 -25.24 -18.09 -11.10
N TRP A 180 -24.73 -16.87 -11.38
CA TRP A 180 -25.16 -16.08 -12.54
C TRP A 180 -24.04 -15.73 -13.52
N HIS A 181 -22.77 -15.92 -13.16
CA HIS A 181 -21.62 -15.53 -13.99
C HIS A 181 -21.70 -14.07 -14.47
N ASN A 182 -22.31 -13.19 -13.65
CA ASN A 182 -22.69 -11.85 -14.07
C ASN A 182 -21.77 -10.79 -13.45
N TYR A 183 -20.96 -10.16 -14.32
CA TYR A 183 -20.01 -9.15 -13.90
C TYR A 183 -20.66 -7.82 -13.46
N ILE A 184 -21.79 -7.42 -14.07
CA ILE A 184 -22.53 -6.22 -13.64
C ILE A 184 -23.01 -6.38 -12.20
N ALA A 185 -23.60 -7.52 -11.88
CA ALA A 185 -24.07 -7.82 -10.53
C ALA A 185 -22.89 -7.85 -9.52
N TYR A 186 -21.73 -8.41 -9.91
CA TYR A 186 -20.51 -8.37 -9.11
C TYR A 186 -20.06 -6.93 -8.77
N LEU A 187 -20.10 -6.03 -9.75
CA LEU A 187 -19.76 -4.61 -9.58
C LEU A 187 -20.81 -3.86 -8.76
N ALA A 188 -22.10 -4.11 -9.01
CA ALA A 188 -23.21 -3.50 -8.29
C ALA A 188 -23.19 -3.83 -6.80
N ILE A 189 -22.94 -5.09 -6.43
CA ILE A 189 -22.72 -5.49 -5.02
C ILE A 189 -21.54 -4.74 -4.42
N GLY A 190 -20.45 -4.59 -5.17
CA GLY A 190 -19.29 -3.81 -4.74
C GLY A 190 -19.65 -2.37 -4.39
N CYS A 191 -20.41 -1.71 -5.26
CA CYS A 191 -20.85 -0.33 -5.09
C CYS A 191 -21.83 -0.18 -3.93
N ALA A 192 -22.85 -1.05 -3.86
CA ALA A 192 -23.87 -1.03 -2.81
C ALA A 192 -23.24 -1.24 -1.42
N THR A 193 -22.36 -2.22 -1.29
CA THR A 193 -21.67 -2.51 -0.02
C THR A 193 -20.66 -1.42 0.36
N ASN A 194 -19.98 -0.79 -0.60
CA ASN A 194 -19.11 0.36 -0.31
C ASN A 194 -19.92 1.58 0.18
N LEU A 195 -21.05 1.87 -0.47
CA LEU A 195 -21.96 2.92 -0.02
C LEU A 195 -22.47 2.62 1.39
N LEU A 196 -22.90 1.38 1.65
CA LEU A 196 -23.36 0.93 2.97
C LEU A 196 -22.27 1.10 4.03
N ASN A 197 -21.03 0.69 3.75
CA ASN A 197 -19.90 0.89 4.65
C ASN A 197 -19.70 2.38 5.01
N ASN A 198 -19.69 3.26 4.00
CA ASN A 198 -19.52 4.71 4.22
C ASN A 198 -20.67 5.31 5.04
N VAL A 199 -21.93 4.93 4.73
CA VAL A 199 -23.11 5.41 5.47
C VAL A 199 -23.09 4.94 6.92
N VAL A 200 -22.82 3.65 7.18
CA VAL A 200 -22.80 3.09 8.54
C VAL A 200 -21.66 3.69 9.36
N ALA A 201 -20.46 3.82 8.78
CA ALA A 201 -19.32 4.46 9.45
C ALA A 201 -19.58 5.95 9.73
N SER A 202 -20.15 6.68 8.77
CA SER A 202 -20.56 8.08 8.94
C SER A 202 -21.58 8.25 10.07
N ARG A 203 -22.63 7.42 10.10
CA ARG A 203 -23.65 7.44 11.17
C ARG A 203 -23.05 7.11 12.53
N LYS A 204 -22.07 6.21 12.58
CA LYS A 204 -21.35 5.90 13.82
C LYS A 204 -20.57 7.11 14.33
N ALA A 205 -19.92 7.86 13.44
CA ALA A 205 -19.23 9.10 13.81
C ALA A 205 -20.20 10.17 14.31
N GLU A 206 -21.32 10.38 13.62
CA GLU A 206 -22.36 11.35 14.04
C GLU A 206 -22.95 11.02 15.41
N LYS A 207 -23.20 9.73 15.70
CA LYS A 207 -23.71 9.30 17.00
C LYS A 207 -22.73 9.61 18.13
N GLU A 208 -21.44 9.54 17.87
CA GLU A 208 -20.39 9.73 18.88
C GLU A 208 -19.95 11.20 19.00
N TYR A 209 -20.10 11.99 17.93
CA TYR A 209 -19.82 13.41 17.90
C TYR A 209 -21.03 14.18 17.35
N PRO A 210 -22.12 14.33 18.12
CA PRO A 210 -23.37 14.92 17.61
C PRO A 210 -23.22 16.33 17.02
N PHE A 211 -22.27 17.12 17.52
CA PHE A 211 -21.96 18.47 17.06
C PHE A 211 -21.48 18.54 15.59
N ILE A 212 -21.06 17.43 14.98
CA ILE A 212 -20.66 17.40 13.56
C ILE A 212 -21.85 17.31 12.59
N LYS A 213 -23.07 17.13 13.12
CA LYS A 213 -24.31 17.03 12.33
C LYS A 213 -24.77 18.40 11.83
N GLU A 214 -24.39 19.47 12.54
CA GLU A 214 -24.80 20.83 12.25
C GLU A 214 -24.22 21.29 10.89
N ARG A 215 -25.11 21.72 9.99
CA ARG A 215 -24.76 22.07 8.60
C ARG A 215 -24.33 23.52 8.43
N ALA A 216 -24.77 24.39 9.33
CA ALA A 216 -24.49 25.82 9.31
C ALA A 216 -23.51 26.15 10.44
N VAL A 217 -22.23 26.04 10.14
CA VAL A 217 -21.15 26.44 11.06
C VAL A 217 -20.37 27.55 10.38
N ASP A 218 -20.06 28.60 11.13
CA ASP A 218 -19.25 29.69 10.61
C ASP A 218 -17.83 29.20 10.33
N VAL A 219 -17.47 29.18 9.04
CA VAL A 219 -16.16 28.75 8.55
C VAL A 219 -15.12 29.89 8.67
N SER A 220 -15.53 31.11 8.99
CA SER A 220 -14.63 32.25 9.21
C SER A 220 -13.62 31.98 10.34
N VAL A 221 -14.03 31.18 11.34
CA VAL A 221 -13.26 30.76 12.51
C VAL A 221 -11.98 29.98 12.14
N ILE A 222 -11.88 29.46 10.92
CA ILE A 222 -10.73 28.69 10.45
C ILE A 222 -9.90 29.40 9.36
N ASN A 223 -10.13 30.68 9.08
CA ASN A 223 -9.44 31.40 8.00
C ASN A 223 -7.89 31.34 8.11
N GLU A 224 -7.33 31.44 9.32
CA GLU A 224 -5.89 31.28 9.55
C GLU A 224 -5.40 29.83 9.34
N ALA A 225 -6.22 28.84 9.69
CA ALA A 225 -5.88 27.43 9.45
C ALA A 225 -5.95 27.12 7.95
N LYS A 226 -6.89 27.71 7.23
CA LYS A 226 -7.11 27.54 5.79
C LYS A 226 -5.89 27.96 4.97
N SER A 227 -5.34 29.16 5.22
CA SER A 227 -4.16 29.65 4.49
C SER A 227 -2.93 28.76 4.73
N ARG A 228 -2.67 28.37 5.99
CA ARG A 228 -1.58 27.46 6.34
C ARG A 228 -1.74 26.07 5.73
N ILE A 229 -2.96 25.54 5.65
CA ILE A 229 -3.23 24.24 5.01
C ILE A 229 -2.88 24.33 3.51
N ILE A 230 -3.38 25.35 2.81
CA ILE A 230 -3.17 25.51 1.35
C ILE A 230 -1.69 25.74 1.02
N GLU A 231 -0.99 26.57 1.80
CA GLU A 231 0.41 26.91 1.53
C GLU A 231 1.35 25.70 1.68
N ASN A 232 1.09 24.85 2.68
CA ASN A 232 1.85 23.60 2.88
C ASN A 232 1.56 22.53 1.81
N MET A 233 0.48 22.66 1.05
CA MET A 233 0.06 21.64 0.08
C MET A 233 0.81 21.67 -1.25
N LYS A 234 1.49 22.75 -1.65
CA LYS A 234 2.18 22.79 -2.96
C LYS A 234 3.27 21.72 -3.09
N SER A 235 4.09 21.52 -2.06
CA SER A 235 5.14 20.50 -2.09
C SER A 235 4.59 19.09 -1.91
N VAL A 236 3.52 18.94 -1.13
CA VAL A 236 2.80 17.66 -0.96
C VAL A 236 2.15 17.26 -2.28
N PHE A 237 1.58 18.21 -3.02
CA PHE A 237 0.94 17.97 -4.31
C PHE A 237 1.89 17.37 -5.33
N ILE A 238 3.01 18.06 -5.61
CA ILE A 238 4.00 17.58 -6.59
C ILE A 238 4.45 16.17 -6.20
N TYR A 239 4.81 15.98 -4.93
CA TYR A 239 5.26 14.68 -4.46
C TYR A 239 4.17 13.59 -4.63
N ARG A 240 2.92 13.87 -4.25
CA ARG A 240 1.80 12.93 -4.37
C ARG A 240 1.51 12.57 -5.82
N VAL A 241 1.41 13.57 -6.70
CA VAL A 241 1.23 13.36 -8.15
C VAL A 241 2.34 12.46 -8.68
N SER A 242 3.60 12.78 -8.40
CA SER A 242 4.73 11.97 -8.82
C SER A 242 4.66 10.54 -8.30
N THR A 243 4.36 10.35 -7.00
CA THR A 243 4.22 9.00 -6.43
C THR A 243 3.07 8.20 -7.04
N THR A 244 1.94 8.86 -7.33
CA THR A 244 0.77 8.22 -7.89
C THR A 244 0.99 7.87 -9.36
N MET A 245 1.62 8.75 -10.15
CA MET A 245 2.02 8.44 -11.52
C MET A 245 2.95 7.25 -11.54
N PHE A 246 3.96 7.22 -10.66
CA PHE A 246 4.92 6.14 -10.58
C PHE A 246 4.28 4.77 -10.25
N SER A 247 3.16 4.73 -9.52
CA SER A 247 2.56 3.46 -9.07
C SER A 247 1.29 3.05 -9.81
N ALA A 248 0.60 3.97 -10.48
CA ALA A 248 -0.73 3.75 -11.06
C ALA A 248 -0.74 3.81 -12.59
N THR A 249 0.41 3.57 -13.24
CA THR A 249 0.53 3.50 -14.70
C THR A 249 0.82 2.11 -15.22
N ASP A 250 1.30 1.18 -14.38
CA ASP A 250 1.79 -0.13 -14.81
C ASP A 250 0.69 -0.93 -15.52
N ASN A 251 -0.54 -1.01 -14.98
CA ASN A 251 -1.60 -1.79 -15.63
C ASN A 251 -2.08 -1.16 -16.94
N ILE A 252 -2.08 0.17 -17.01
CA ILE A 252 -2.43 0.93 -18.22
C ILE A 252 -1.41 0.63 -19.32
N ILE A 253 -0.11 0.71 -19.01
CA ILE A 253 0.96 0.48 -19.98
C ILE A 253 1.04 -1.00 -20.37
N ILE A 254 0.92 -1.93 -19.44
CA ILE A 254 0.86 -3.37 -19.75
C ILE A 254 -0.30 -3.67 -20.70
N SER A 255 -1.47 -3.07 -20.46
CA SER A 255 -2.63 -3.26 -21.35
C SER A 255 -2.35 -2.71 -22.76
N ALA A 256 -1.92 -1.45 -22.84
CA ALA A 256 -1.71 -0.78 -24.11
C ALA A 256 -0.59 -1.42 -24.96
N VAL A 257 0.51 -1.86 -24.32
CA VAL A 257 1.70 -2.40 -25.01
C VAL A 257 1.65 -3.91 -25.20
N VAL A 258 1.01 -4.64 -24.27
CA VAL A 258 0.95 -6.12 -24.31
C VAL A 258 -0.47 -6.60 -24.60
N ASN A 259 -1.36 -6.55 -23.60
CA ASN A 259 -2.81 -6.76 -23.69
C ASN A 259 -3.44 -6.75 -22.28
N THR A 260 -4.77 -6.66 -22.24
CA THR A 260 -5.55 -6.61 -21.00
C THR A 260 -5.47 -7.93 -20.20
N ALA A 261 -5.39 -9.09 -20.86
CA ALA A 261 -5.28 -10.38 -20.17
C ALA A 261 -3.98 -10.49 -19.36
N ALA A 262 -2.88 -9.95 -19.88
CA ALA A 262 -1.59 -9.88 -19.21
C ALA A 262 -1.65 -9.04 -17.92
N VAL A 263 -2.46 -7.98 -17.89
CA VAL A 263 -2.78 -7.23 -16.67
C VAL A 263 -3.45 -8.13 -15.63
N GLY A 264 -4.42 -8.94 -16.06
CA GLY A 264 -5.11 -9.89 -15.18
C GLY A 264 -4.14 -10.87 -14.51
N LEU A 265 -3.24 -11.46 -15.31
CA LEU A 265 -2.17 -12.33 -14.80
C LEU A 265 -1.25 -11.59 -13.83
N TYR A 266 -0.75 -10.40 -14.21
CA TYR A 266 0.14 -9.59 -13.38
C TYR A 266 -0.51 -9.20 -12.05
N SER A 267 -1.78 -8.81 -12.06
CA SER A 267 -2.52 -8.45 -10.85
C SER A 267 -2.59 -9.59 -9.83
N THR A 268 -2.49 -10.85 -10.27
CA THR A 268 -2.45 -12.03 -9.39
C THR A 268 -1.10 -12.14 -8.68
N TYR A 269 0.01 -12.00 -9.43
CA TYR A 269 1.35 -11.97 -8.84
C TYR A 269 1.53 -10.77 -7.90
N PHE A 270 1.08 -9.59 -8.34
CA PHE A 270 1.11 -8.36 -7.55
C PHE A 270 0.28 -8.47 -6.28
N MET A 271 -0.87 -9.16 -6.34
CA MET A 271 -1.68 -9.44 -5.14
C MET A 271 -0.86 -10.24 -4.12
N ILE A 272 -0.19 -11.31 -4.55
CA ILE A 272 0.60 -12.16 -3.64
C ILE A 272 1.75 -11.36 -3.01
N SER A 273 2.55 -10.65 -3.81
CA SER A 273 3.68 -9.86 -3.28
C SER A 273 3.20 -8.74 -2.34
N SER A 274 2.12 -8.05 -2.69
CA SER A 274 1.53 -6.99 -1.86
C SER A 274 1.03 -7.52 -0.51
N LYS A 275 0.44 -8.71 -0.47
CA LYS A 275 -0.02 -9.32 0.79
C LYS A 275 1.14 -9.68 1.72
N LEU A 276 2.27 -10.10 1.17
CA LEU A 276 3.49 -10.35 1.95
C LEU A 276 4.07 -9.04 2.51
N LEU A 277 4.16 -7.99 1.66
CA LEU A 277 4.69 -6.68 2.06
C LEU A 277 3.83 -5.97 3.13
N ILE A 278 2.51 -6.17 3.13
CA ILE A 278 1.62 -5.59 4.14
C ILE A 278 2.02 -5.98 5.56
N VAL A 279 2.51 -7.21 5.77
CA VAL A 279 2.94 -7.69 7.10
C VAL A 279 4.05 -6.81 7.67
N GLU A 280 5.06 -6.51 6.84
CA GLU A 280 6.12 -5.59 7.21
C GLU A 280 5.59 -4.16 7.42
N GLN A 281 4.77 -3.66 6.50
CA GLN A 281 4.24 -2.29 6.57
C GLN A 281 3.45 -2.03 7.87
N ILE A 282 2.72 -3.01 8.40
CA ILE A 282 2.00 -2.86 9.67
C ILE A 282 3.00 -2.62 10.82
N ILE A 283 4.11 -3.36 10.88
CA ILE A 283 5.14 -3.19 11.91
C ILE A 283 5.78 -1.81 11.80
N PHE A 284 6.08 -1.38 10.59
CA PHE A 284 6.79 -0.14 10.32
C PHE A 284 5.94 1.13 10.44
N SER A 285 4.67 1.07 10.05
CA SER A 285 3.74 2.21 10.13
C SER A 285 3.57 2.73 11.57
N ALA A 286 3.56 1.82 12.55
CA ALA A 286 3.50 2.15 13.98
C ALA A 286 4.70 2.96 14.48
N MET A 287 5.83 2.96 13.75
CA MET A 287 7.07 3.63 14.15
C MET A 287 7.18 5.09 13.69
N THR A 288 6.39 5.53 12.70
CA THR A 288 6.50 6.87 12.10
C THR A 288 6.43 8.00 13.14
N ALA A 289 5.44 7.97 14.04
CA ALA A 289 5.29 8.97 15.10
C ALA A 289 6.44 8.93 16.11
N SER A 290 6.91 7.74 16.44
CA SER A 290 8.06 7.55 17.36
C SER A 290 9.35 8.12 16.75
N ILE A 291 9.55 7.96 15.45
CA ILE A 291 10.70 8.51 14.73
C ILE A 291 10.63 10.04 14.70
N GLY A 292 9.47 10.63 14.45
CA GLY A 292 9.29 12.09 14.54
C GLY A 292 9.73 12.63 15.91
N ASN A 293 9.34 11.97 17.01
CA ASN A 293 9.78 12.35 18.36
C ASN A 293 11.30 12.19 18.57
N ILE A 294 11.89 11.10 18.08
CA ILE A 294 13.33 10.84 18.17
C ILE A 294 14.12 11.91 17.43
N ILE A 295 13.65 12.34 16.27
CA ILE A 295 14.32 13.37 15.46
C ILE A 295 14.31 14.74 16.15
N VAL A 296 13.30 15.04 16.96
CA VAL A 296 13.24 16.30 17.72
C VAL A 296 14.06 16.23 19.01
N LYS A 297 14.02 15.11 19.73
CA LYS A 297 14.56 15.02 21.10
C LYS A 297 15.98 14.46 21.20
N GLU A 298 16.36 13.58 20.30
CA GLU A 298 17.59 12.80 20.42
C GLU A 298 18.71 13.39 19.56
N ASN A 299 19.95 13.07 19.89
CA ASN A 299 21.13 13.47 19.11
C ASN A 299 21.31 12.62 17.83
N TYR A 300 22.21 13.05 16.95
CA TYR A 300 22.51 12.40 15.66
C TYR A 300 22.86 10.91 15.78
N GLU A 301 23.67 10.53 16.78
CA GLU A 301 24.11 9.15 17.00
C GLU A 301 22.94 8.23 17.40
N LYS A 302 22.05 8.72 18.26
CA LYS A 302 20.88 7.94 18.67
C LYS A 302 19.89 7.76 17.51
N ARG A 303 19.66 8.81 16.71
CA ARG A 303 18.85 8.75 15.48
C ARG A 303 19.40 7.70 14.52
N TYR A 304 20.70 7.71 14.28
CA TYR A 304 21.38 6.75 13.41
C TYR A 304 21.26 5.31 13.94
N THR A 305 21.46 5.11 15.24
CA THR A 305 21.31 3.80 15.89
C THR A 305 19.90 3.23 15.68
N VAL A 306 18.87 4.07 15.82
CA VAL A 306 17.47 3.67 15.57
C VAL A 306 17.24 3.33 14.10
N PHE A 307 17.80 4.11 13.18
CA PHE A 307 17.77 3.80 11.75
C PHE A 307 18.44 2.45 11.46
N GLN A 308 19.60 2.15 12.04
CA GLN A 308 20.27 0.85 11.87
C GLN A 308 19.42 -0.31 12.40
N SER A 309 18.75 -0.15 13.54
CA SER A 309 17.81 -1.16 14.05
C SER A 309 16.66 -1.43 13.07
N MET A 310 16.08 -0.37 12.52
CA MET A 310 15.04 -0.48 11.51
C MET A 310 15.55 -1.15 10.23
N GLN A 311 16.75 -0.79 9.78
CA GLN A 311 17.35 -1.35 8.57
C GLN A 311 17.65 -2.85 8.72
N SER A 312 18.17 -3.29 9.86
CA SER A 312 18.41 -4.73 10.11
C SER A 312 17.11 -5.53 10.07
N VAL A 313 16.03 -5.01 10.67
CA VAL A 313 14.71 -5.66 10.64
C VAL A 313 14.17 -5.72 9.20
N SER A 314 14.25 -4.61 8.47
CA SER A 314 13.83 -4.55 7.07
C SER A 314 14.61 -5.55 6.21
N PHE A 315 15.94 -5.67 6.37
CA PHE A 315 16.73 -6.65 5.64
C PHE A 315 16.39 -8.11 5.95
N ILE A 316 16.03 -8.43 7.19
CA ILE A 316 15.54 -9.77 7.56
C ILE A 316 14.22 -10.05 6.84
N PHE A 317 13.24 -9.16 6.96
CA PHE A 317 11.95 -9.31 6.28
C PHE A 317 12.10 -9.38 4.76
N CYS A 318 12.94 -8.51 4.19
CA CYS A 318 13.21 -8.42 2.77
C CYS A 318 13.73 -9.74 2.24
N GLY A 319 14.76 -10.28 2.89
CA GLY A 319 15.34 -11.55 2.52
C GLY A 319 14.34 -12.69 2.54
N ILE A 320 13.54 -12.80 3.61
CA ILE A 320 12.52 -13.85 3.75
C ILE A 320 11.43 -13.70 2.69
N ILE A 321 10.79 -12.54 2.62
CA ILE A 321 9.65 -12.27 1.72
C ILE A 321 10.06 -12.45 0.26
N THR A 322 11.15 -11.80 -0.17
CA THR A 322 11.53 -11.78 -1.58
C THR A 322 12.11 -13.11 -2.06
N SER A 323 12.92 -13.80 -1.23
CA SER A 323 13.42 -15.13 -1.57
C SER A 323 12.28 -16.13 -1.68
N THR A 324 11.40 -16.18 -0.66
CA THR A 324 10.27 -17.13 -0.65
C THR A 324 9.33 -16.83 -1.82
N PHE A 325 9.03 -15.56 -2.10
CA PHE A 325 8.23 -15.16 -3.25
C PHE A 325 8.84 -15.65 -4.57
N CYS A 326 10.11 -15.33 -4.84
CA CYS A 326 10.80 -15.68 -6.08
C CYS A 326 10.82 -17.20 -6.33
N ILE A 327 11.04 -17.98 -5.29
CA ILE A 327 11.15 -19.44 -5.38
C ILE A 327 9.77 -20.11 -5.49
N MET A 328 8.76 -19.59 -4.78
CA MET A 328 7.46 -20.28 -4.60
C MET A 328 6.33 -19.78 -5.47
N VAL A 329 6.37 -18.55 -6.00
CA VAL A 329 5.17 -17.93 -6.60
C VAL A 329 4.64 -18.70 -7.81
N ASN A 330 5.53 -19.23 -8.67
CA ASN A 330 5.13 -20.03 -9.82
C ASN A 330 4.57 -21.40 -9.42
N ASP A 331 5.14 -22.05 -8.40
CA ASP A 331 4.62 -23.31 -7.86
C ASP A 331 3.23 -23.09 -7.24
N LEU A 332 3.06 -22.01 -6.48
CA LEU A 332 1.79 -21.61 -5.88
C LEU A 332 0.73 -21.40 -6.95
N ILE A 333 1.02 -20.60 -7.99
CA ILE A 333 0.07 -20.32 -9.07
C ILE A 333 -0.24 -21.59 -9.87
N THR A 334 0.75 -22.45 -10.10
CA THR A 334 0.55 -23.74 -10.78
C THR A 334 -0.45 -24.63 -10.05
N VAL A 335 -0.32 -24.77 -8.73
CA VAL A 335 -1.24 -25.59 -7.91
C VAL A 335 -2.60 -24.91 -7.72
N TRP A 336 -2.61 -23.58 -7.61
CA TRP A 336 -3.79 -22.82 -7.26
C TRP A 336 -4.72 -22.54 -8.45
N LEU A 337 -4.15 -22.09 -9.57
CA LEU A 337 -4.87 -21.62 -10.77
C LEU A 337 -4.57 -22.48 -12.00
N GLY A 338 -3.38 -23.10 -12.07
CA GLY A 338 -2.95 -23.94 -13.18
C GLY A 338 -1.79 -23.35 -14.00
N LYS A 339 -1.13 -24.20 -14.80
CA LYS A 339 0.06 -23.84 -15.59
C LYS A 339 -0.17 -22.70 -16.60
N ALA A 340 -1.40 -22.55 -17.11
CA ALA A 340 -1.75 -21.49 -18.06
C ALA A 340 -1.63 -20.07 -17.49
N TYR A 341 -1.61 -19.91 -16.16
CA TYR A 341 -1.54 -18.62 -15.48
C TYR A 341 -0.12 -18.25 -15.04
N VAL A 342 0.88 -19.06 -15.38
CA VAL A 342 2.25 -18.90 -14.93
C VAL A 342 3.02 -18.00 -15.88
N PHE A 343 3.64 -16.95 -15.33
CA PHE A 343 4.55 -16.11 -16.08
C PHE A 343 5.94 -16.74 -16.27
N PRO A 344 6.66 -16.37 -17.35
CA PRO A 344 8.07 -16.67 -17.51
C PRO A 344 8.91 -16.16 -16.33
N THR A 345 10.03 -16.84 -16.06
CA THR A 345 10.94 -16.52 -14.97
C THR A 345 11.44 -15.07 -15.00
N ILE A 346 11.66 -14.48 -16.18
CA ILE A 346 12.09 -13.09 -16.32
C ILE A 346 11.09 -12.09 -15.69
N THR A 347 9.78 -12.33 -15.84
CA THR A 347 8.74 -11.50 -15.21
C THR A 347 8.75 -11.70 -13.70
N VAL A 348 8.92 -12.94 -13.22
CA VAL A 348 9.03 -13.23 -11.78
C VAL A 348 10.21 -12.50 -11.14
N ILE A 349 11.36 -12.46 -11.84
CA ILE A 349 12.54 -11.71 -11.42
C ILE A 349 12.23 -10.21 -11.33
N ALA A 350 11.58 -9.64 -12.35
CA ALA A 350 11.19 -8.23 -12.35
C ALA A 350 10.28 -7.88 -11.16
N ILE A 351 9.29 -8.73 -10.86
CA ILE A 351 8.39 -8.54 -9.71
C ILE A 351 9.15 -8.69 -8.39
N THR A 352 10.07 -9.66 -8.31
CA THR A 352 10.90 -9.89 -7.12
C THR A 352 11.78 -8.68 -6.81
N ILE A 353 12.40 -8.07 -7.82
CA ILE A 353 13.22 -6.86 -7.65
C ILE A 353 12.37 -5.68 -7.15
N ASN A 354 11.16 -5.49 -7.69
CA ASN A 354 10.25 -4.44 -7.19
C ASN A 354 9.77 -4.71 -5.76
N THR A 355 9.52 -5.98 -5.42
CA THR A 355 9.17 -6.41 -4.06
C THR A 355 10.34 -6.15 -3.11
N TYR A 356 11.58 -6.39 -3.55
CA TYR A 356 12.80 -6.07 -2.81
C TYR A 356 12.90 -4.59 -2.48
N PHE A 357 12.78 -3.71 -3.48
CA PHE A 357 12.83 -2.27 -3.22
C PHE A 357 11.73 -1.79 -2.29
N SER A 358 10.53 -2.37 -2.41
CA SER A 358 9.39 -2.03 -1.54
C SER A 358 9.60 -2.41 -0.07
N CYS A 359 10.44 -3.41 0.17
CA CYS A 359 10.79 -3.87 1.51
C CYS A 359 12.04 -3.17 2.05
N ALA A 360 13.16 -3.24 1.31
CA ALA A 360 14.47 -2.74 1.74
C ALA A 360 14.53 -1.20 1.94
N LEU A 361 13.70 -0.44 1.22
CA LEU A 361 13.64 1.03 1.33
C LEU A 361 12.60 1.50 2.35
N GLN A 362 11.82 0.60 2.96
CA GLN A 362 10.78 0.94 3.91
C GLN A 362 11.29 1.82 5.09
N PRO A 363 12.48 1.56 5.68
CA PRO A 363 13.04 2.45 6.71
C PRO A 363 13.26 3.89 6.22
N LEU A 364 13.77 4.07 4.99
CA LEU A 364 13.98 5.41 4.41
C LEU A 364 12.67 6.15 4.23
N TRP A 365 11.64 5.47 3.70
CA TRP A 365 10.34 6.07 3.44
C TRP A 365 9.69 6.59 4.72
N ILE A 366 9.80 5.85 5.82
CA ILE A 366 9.26 6.29 7.12
C ILE A 366 10.02 7.50 7.64
N TYR A 367 11.35 7.53 7.49
CA TYR A 367 12.13 8.71 7.86
C TYR A 367 11.75 9.91 7.00
N ARG A 368 11.57 9.74 5.68
CA ARG A 368 11.09 10.79 4.78
C ARG A 368 9.73 11.33 5.22
N ASP A 369 8.80 10.45 5.58
CA ASP A 369 7.46 10.84 6.01
C ASP A 369 7.50 11.55 7.37
N ALA A 370 8.31 11.07 8.32
CA ALA A 370 8.46 11.66 9.65
C ALA A 370 9.19 13.02 9.64
N THR A 371 10.08 13.24 8.66
CA THR A 371 10.90 14.46 8.56
C THR A 371 10.34 15.50 7.60
N GLY A 372 9.45 15.12 6.69
CA GLY A 372 9.03 15.98 5.60
C GLY A 372 10.06 16.08 4.46
N LEU A 373 11.00 15.14 4.36
CA LEU A 373 12.07 15.15 3.36
C LEU A 373 11.55 15.18 1.91
N TYR A 374 10.30 14.75 1.69
CA TYR A 374 9.60 14.86 0.41
C TYR A 374 9.60 16.28 -0.17
N ARG A 375 9.69 17.33 0.67
CA ARG A 375 9.78 18.72 0.19
C ARG A 375 11.03 18.95 -0.67
N LYS A 376 12.13 18.26 -0.36
CA LYS A 376 13.41 18.31 -1.08
C LYS A 376 13.50 17.26 -2.19
N THR A 377 12.83 16.10 -2.04
CA THR A 377 12.90 15.01 -3.02
C THR A 377 11.78 15.01 -4.07
N LYS A 378 10.77 15.90 -3.97
CA LYS A 378 9.62 15.97 -4.89
C LYS A 378 9.96 16.00 -6.39
N TYR A 379 11.00 16.74 -6.78
CA TYR A 379 11.41 16.84 -8.19
C TYR A 379 12.14 15.57 -8.65
N VAL A 380 12.93 14.93 -7.78
CA VAL A 380 13.54 13.63 -8.07
C VAL A 380 12.46 12.56 -8.26
N MET A 381 11.40 12.60 -7.43
CA MET A 381 10.25 11.70 -7.59
C MET A 381 9.49 11.96 -8.90
N LEU A 382 9.37 13.23 -9.34
CA LEU A 382 8.76 13.56 -10.62
C LEU A 382 9.58 13.02 -11.79
N ILE A 383 10.91 13.17 -11.74
CA ILE A 383 11.83 12.60 -12.74
C ILE A 383 11.67 11.07 -12.76
N ALA A 384 11.63 10.42 -11.59
CA ALA A 384 11.43 8.98 -11.49
C ALA A 384 10.13 8.51 -12.14
N ALA A 385 9.04 9.26 -11.99
CA ALA A 385 7.75 8.93 -12.61
C ALA A 385 7.79 9.08 -14.14
N MET A 386 8.42 10.15 -14.64
CA MET A 386 8.57 10.36 -16.09
C MET A 386 9.47 9.27 -16.70
N GLU A 387 10.62 8.99 -16.08
CA GLU A 387 11.53 7.93 -16.49
C GLU A 387 10.83 6.57 -16.49
N ASN A 388 10.03 6.29 -15.45
CA ASN A 388 9.26 5.05 -15.36
C ASN A 388 8.31 4.88 -16.53
N ILE A 389 7.51 5.90 -16.86
CA ILE A 389 6.57 5.81 -17.99
C ILE A 389 7.31 5.58 -19.31
N VAL A 390 8.39 6.33 -19.55
CA VAL A 390 9.18 6.21 -20.79
C VAL A 390 9.82 4.83 -20.91
N LEU A 391 10.47 4.35 -19.85
CA LEU A 391 11.08 3.02 -19.82
C LEU A 391 10.03 1.90 -19.89
N SER A 392 8.87 2.09 -19.27
CA SER A 392 7.78 1.11 -19.28
C SER A 392 7.26 0.89 -20.69
N ILE A 393 7.10 1.98 -21.46
CA ILE A 393 6.71 1.90 -22.86
C ILE A 393 7.82 1.24 -23.69
N THR A 394 9.07 1.69 -23.58
CA THR A 394 10.17 1.17 -24.42
C THR A 394 10.49 -0.29 -24.11
N LEU A 395 10.77 -0.63 -22.85
CA LEU A 395 11.08 -2.01 -22.44
C LEU A 395 9.86 -2.93 -22.56
N GLY A 396 8.65 -2.41 -22.40
CA GLY A 396 7.41 -3.15 -22.63
C GLY A 396 7.30 -3.71 -24.04
N HIS A 397 7.72 -2.95 -25.06
CA HIS A 397 7.74 -3.44 -26.45
C HIS A 397 8.82 -4.51 -26.68
N PHE A 398 9.95 -4.46 -25.97
CA PHE A 398 11.06 -5.40 -26.18
C PHE A 398 10.91 -6.73 -25.43
N ILE A 399 10.46 -6.70 -24.17
CA ILE A 399 10.41 -7.89 -23.30
C ILE A 399 9.06 -8.04 -22.58
N GLY A 400 8.01 -7.41 -23.11
CA GLY A 400 6.63 -7.56 -22.65
C GLY A 400 6.41 -7.06 -21.22
N VAL A 401 5.58 -7.80 -20.46
CA VAL A 401 5.20 -7.47 -19.07
C VAL A 401 6.44 -7.30 -18.18
N ALA A 402 7.48 -8.11 -18.37
CA ALA A 402 8.71 -8.00 -17.59
C ALA A 402 9.36 -6.62 -17.78
N GLY A 403 9.33 -6.07 -19.00
CA GLY A 403 9.91 -4.76 -19.32
C GLY A 403 9.24 -3.62 -18.60
N VAL A 404 7.90 -3.61 -18.59
CA VAL A 404 7.12 -2.62 -17.84
C VAL A 404 7.47 -2.66 -16.35
N ILE A 405 7.60 -3.86 -15.78
CA ILE A 405 7.92 -4.01 -14.35
C ILE A 405 9.38 -3.65 -14.07
N PHE A 406 10.32 -3.96 -14.97
CA PHE A 406 11.73 -3.58 -14.85
C PHE A 406 11.93 -2.07 -14.90
N ALA A 407 11.15 -1.36 -15.72
CA ALA A 407 11.19 0.09 -15.78
C ALA A 407 11.00 0.74 -14.40
N SER A 408 10.09 0.20 -13.59
CA SER A 408 9.88 0.62 -12.20
C SER A 408 11.13 0.38 -11.34
N ALA A 409 11.84 -0.73 -11.50
CA ALA A 409 13.09 -0.97 -10.76
C ALA A 409 14.21 -0.02 -11.21
N ILE A 410 14.42 0.11 -12.53
CA ILE A 410 15.47 0.94 -13.13
C ILE A 410 15.29 2.39 -12.70
N SER A 411 14.08 2.93 -12.84
CA SER A 411 13.77 4.33 -12.49
C SER A 411 14.03 4.64 -11.02
N ARG A 412 13.88 3.67 -10.10
CA ARG A 412 14.26 3.88 -8.69
C ARG A 412 15.77 3.96 -8.52
N ILE A 413 16.48 3.03 -9.15
CA ILE A 413 17.95 2.91 -9.07
C ILE A 413 18.61 4.18 -9.61
N THR A 414 18.13 4.72 -10.72
CA THR A 414 18.69 5.91 -11.40
C THR A 414 18.33 7.21 -10.69
N THR A 415 17.25 7.26 -9.89
CA THR A 415 16.77 8.49 -9.25
C THR A 415 16.95 8.50 -7.73
N TYR A 416 15.95 8.05 -6.97
CA TYR A 416 15.88 8.31 -5.54
C TYR A 416 16.60 7.27 -4.67
N CYS A 417 16.94 6.08 -5.20
CA CYS A 417 17.68 5.06 -4.44
C CYS A 417 19.05 5.54 -3.95
N TRP A 418 19.74 6.42 -4.68
CA TRP A 418 21.04 6.98 -4.27
C TRP A 418 20.95 8.44 -3.79
N TYR A 419 19.92 9.18 -4.21
CA TYR A 419 19.79 10.58 -3.81
C TYR A 419 19.21 10.74 -2.39
N GLU A 420 18.10 10.04 -2.10
CA GLU A 420 17.38 10.18 -0.83
C GLU A 420 18.21 9.75 0.39
N PRO A 421 18.95 8.62 0.37
CA PRO A 421 19.79 8.24 1.51
C PRO A 421 20.93 9.22 1.73
N ARG A 422 21.55 9.74 0.68
CA ARG A 422 22.62 10.75 0.79
C ARG A 422 22.13 12.00 1.50
N LEU A 423 20.92 12.47 1.17
CA LEU A 423 20.31 13.62 1.80
C LEU A 423 19.96 13.33 3.26
N LEU A 424 19.30 12.20 3.53
CA LEU A 424 18.89 11.80 4.88
C LEU A 424 20.09 11.65 5.82
N PHE A 425 21.14 10.94 5.39
CA PHE A 425 22.32 10.67 6.21
C PHE A 425 23.08 11.95 6.56
N LYS A 426 23.20 12.87 5.60
CA LYS A 426 23.85 14.16 5.84
C LYS A 426 23.05 15.01 6.83
N GLU A 427 21.74 15.15 6.63
CA GLU A 427 20.92 16.08 7.41
C GLU A 427 20.49 15.56 8.78
N TYR A 428 20.22 14.26 8.91
CA TYR A 428 19.60 13.69 10.11
C TYR A 428 20.52 12.80 10.93
N PHE A 429 21.65 12.34 10.37
CA PHE A 429 22.62 11.50 11.06
C PHE A 429 24.03 12.11 11.13
N ASN A 430 24.29 13.21 10.42
CA ASN A 430 25.62 13.82 10.28
C ASN A 430 26.71 12.78 9.88
N LYS A 431 26.36 11.87 8.96
CA LYS A 431 27.22 10.79 8.46
C LYS A 431 27.13 10.68 6.93
N GLY A 432 28.09 10.01 6.31
CA GLY A 432 28.03 9.62 4.91
C GLY A 432 27.15 8.38 4.68
N ALA A 433 26.52 8.27 3.51
CA ALA A 433 25.65 7.14 3.14
C ALA A 433 26.40 5.91 2.59
N ALA A 434 27.74 5.93 2.48
CA ALA A 434 28.51 4.84 1.88
C ALA A 434 28.27 3.47 2.56
N LYS A 435 28.27 3.42 3.91
CA LYS A 435 28.00 2.20 4.67
C LYS A 435 26.59 1.64 4.40
N TYR A 436 25.64 2.51 4.09
CA TYR A 436 24.28 2.11 3.71
C TYR A 436 24.23 1.48 2.32
N TYR A 437 24.94 2.03 1.34
CA TYR A 437 25.00 1.43 0.00
C TYR A 437 25.69 0.07 0.01
N VAL A 438 26.78 -0.06 0.76
CA VAL A 438 27.46 -1.35 0.95
C VAL A 438 26.54 -2.37 1.61
N SER A 439 25.76 -1.98 2.63
CA SER A 439 24.85 -2.91 3.29
C SER A 439 23.68 -3.35 2.40
N ILE A 440 23.15 -2.46 1.55
CA ILE A 440 22.18 -2.81 0.50
C ILE A 440 22.79 -3.80 -0.48
N LEU A 441 23.99 -3.52 -1.01
CA LEU A 441 24.65 -4.40 -1.98
C LEU A 441 24.92 -5.79 -1.38
N MET A 442 25.44 -5.86 -0.14
CA MET A 442 25.64 -7.12 0.57
C MET A 442 24.32 -7.88 0.76
N ASN A 443 23.22 -7.18 1.04
CA ASN A 443 21.91 -7.80 1.17
C ASN A 443 21.40 -8.37 -0.16
N VAL A 444 21.58 -7.64 -1.27
CA VAL A 444 21.24 -8.11 -2.63
C VAL A 444 22.07 -9.34 -3.01
N VAL A 445 23.37 -9.34 -2.72
CA VAL A 445 24.24 -10.50 -2.98
C VAL A 445 23.80 -11.70 -2.15
N LEU A 446 23.56 -11.52 -0.85
CA LEU A 446 23.05 -12.59 0.01
C LEU A 446 21.72 -13.15 -0.51
N LEU A 447 20.83 -12.28 -0.98
CA LEU A 447 19.56 -12.66 -1.59
C LEU A 447 19.76 -13.51 -2.85
N GLY A 448 20.59 -13.03 -3.78
CA GLY A 448 20.88 -13.74 -5.03
C GLY A 448 21.48 -15.13 -4.76
N VAL A 449 22.45 -15.23 -3.85
CA VAL A 449 23.06 -16.51 -3.44
C VAL A 449 22.01 -17.42 -2.80
N THR A 450 21.18 -16.90 -1.89
CA THR A 450 20.13 -17.68 -1.21
C THR A 450 19.12 -18.25 -2.21
N ILE A 451 18.63 -17.43 -3.14
CA ILE A 451 17.70 -17.86 -4.19
C ILE A 451 18.36 -18.92 -5.07
N PHE A 452 19.59 -18.67 -5.54
CA PHE A 452 20.32 -19.59 -6.40
C PHE A 452 20.53 -20.96 -5.73
N VAL A 453 21.04 -20.98 -4.50
CA VAL A 453 21.32 -22.22 -3.75
C VAL A 453 20.03 -23.01 -3.51
N ILE A 454 18.96 -22.36 -3.01
CA ILE A 454 17.71 -23.05 -2.72
C ILE A 454 17.03 -23.55 -4.02
N GLN A 455 17.06 -22.78 -5.11
CA GLN A 455 16.55 -23.23 -6.40
C GLN A 455 17.35 -24.41 -6.95
N PHE A 456 18.68 -24.38 -6.83
CA PHE A 456 19.54 -25.48 -7.26
C PHE A 456 19.17 -26.80 -6.58
N PHE A 457 18.99 -26.78 -5.25
CA PHE A 457 18.60 -27.98 -4.49
C PHE A 457 17.14 -28.40 -4.69
N SER A 458 16.24 -27.47 -5.03
CA SER A 458 14.82 -27.75 -5.20
C SER A 458 14.39 -28.02 -6.65
N ARG A 459 15.31 -27.94 -7.63
CA ARG A 459 15.02 -28.09 -9.06
C ARG A 459 14.34 -29.41 -9.43
N ASN A 460 14.72 -30.51 -8.75
CA ASN A 460 14.19 -31.85 -9.06
C ASN A 460 12.87 -32.16 -8.32
N TYR A 461 12.39 -31.25 -7.47
CA TYR A 461 11.17 -31.44 -6.70
C TYR A 461 9.99 -30.74 -7.40
N GLU A 462 9.35 -31.46 -8.33
CA GLU A 462 8.15 -30.97 -9.01
C GLU A 462 6.96 -30.90 -8.06
N ILE A 463 6.33 -29.73 -7.99
CA ILE A 463 5.13 -29.49 -7.20
C ILE A 463 3.89 -29.72 -8.04
N ARG A 464 3.04 -30.67 -7.63
CA ARG A 464 1.78 -31.01 -8.33
C ARG A 464 0.53 -30.83 -7.46
N ASN A 465 0.67 -30.76 -6.14
CA ASN A 465 -0.46 -30.67 -5.22
C ASN A 465 -0.16 -29.79 -3.98
N TRP A 466 -1.21 -29.47 -3.23
CA TRP A 466 -1.13 -28.63 -2.04
C TRP A 466 -0.19 -29.17 -0.95
N PRO A 467 -0.20 -30.48 -0.60
CA PRO A 467 0.74 -31.00 0.40
C PRO A 467 2.21 -30.77 0.04
N GLN A 468 2.62 -31.06 -1.21
CA GLN A 468 3.99 -30.83 -1.69
C GLN A 468 4.35 -29.34 -1.64
N LEU A 469 3.43 -28.46 -2.05
CA LEU A 469 3.62 -27.02 -2.00
C LEU A 469 3.82 -26.53 -0.56
N ILE A 470 3.02 -27.01 0.38
CA ILE A 470 3.11 -26.62 1.80
C ILE A 470 4.45 -27.08 2.38
N ILE A 471 4.88 -28.32 2.11
CA ILE A 471 6.17 -28.84 2.58
C ILE A 471 7.32 -28.01 2.02
N LYS A 472 7.36 -27.77 0.70
CA LYS A 472 8.39 -26.94 0.07
C LYS A 472 8.37 -25.51 0.63
N GLY A 473 7.18 -24.93 0.81
CA GLY A 473 6.99 -23.60 1.38
C GLY A 473 7.51 -23.47 2.80
N VAL A 474 7.23 -24.45 3.67
CA VAL A 474 7.76 -24.48 5.04
C VAL A 474 9.27 -24.61 5.03
N LEU A 475 9.84 -25.51 4.23
CA LEU A 475 11.29 -25.69 4.14
C LEU A 475 11.99 -24.43 3.62
N VAL A 476 11.52 -23.85 2.52
CA VAL A 476 12.06 -22.61 1.95
C VAL A 476 11.92 -21.46 2.96
N GLY A 477 10.76 -21.31 3.58
CA GLY A 477 10.52 -20.27 4.58
C GLY A 477 11.46 -20.39 5.79
N VAL A 478 11.66 -21.59 6.33
CA VAL A 478 12.59 -21.85 7.44
C VAL A 478 14.02 -21.57 7.01
N LEU A 479 14.46 -22.06 5.85
CA LEU A 479 15.82 -21.82 5.34
C LEU A 479 16.10 -20.34 5.14
N CYS A 480 15.20 -19.61 4.48
CA CYS A 480 15.33 -18.16 4.33
C CYS A 480 15.36 -17.46 5.70
N THR A 481 14.50 -17.87 6.63
CA THR A 481 14.47 -17.30 7.99
C THR A 481 15.81 -17.50 8.71
N VAL A 482 16.35 -18.72 8.68
CA VAL A 482 17.64 -19.05 9.31
C VAL A 482 18.78 -18.25 8.69
N VAL A 483 18.85 -18.20 7.35
CA VAL A 483 19.92 -17.47 6.64
C VAL A 483 19.88 -15.97 6.96
N PHE A 484 18.71 -15.34 6.84
CA PHE A 484 18.60 -13.89 7.02
C PHE A 484 18.66 -13.46 8.49
N ILE A 485 18.07 -14.22 9.42
CA ILE A 485 18.27 -13.95 10.85
C ILE A 485 19.74 -14.17 11.20
N GLY A 486 20.36 -15.26 10.76
CA GLY A 486 21.78 -15.54 11.04
C GLY A 486 22.72 -14.44 10.54
N ALA A 487 22.49 -13.93 9.32
CA ALA A 487 23.28 -12.86 8.74
C ALA A 487 23.15 -11.52 9.50
N TYR A 488 21.95 -11.18 9.97
CA TYR A 488 21.67 -9.86 10.54
C TYR A 488 21.60 -9.81 12.07
N ILE A 489 21.47 -10.93 12.78
CA ILE A 489 21.32 -10.95 14.24
C ILE A 489 22.53 -10.34 14.97
N ARG A 490 23.73 -10.44 14.37
CA ARG A 490 24.97 -9.87 14.92
C ARG A 490 25.19 -8.40 14.59
N THR A 491 24.33 -7.80 13.75
CA THR A 491 24.46 -6.37 13.44
C THR A 491 24.11 -5.50 14.64
N ASP A 492 24.75 -4.33 14.75
CA ASP A 492 24.48 -3.34 15.79
C ASP A 492 22.96 -3.06 15.92
N GLY A 493 22.28 -2.96 14.77
CA GLY A 493 20.84 -2.71 14.71
C GLY A 493 20.02 -3.81 15.41
N ALA A 494 20.30 -5.08 15.13
CA ALA A 494 19.61 -6.21 15.72
C ALA A 494 19.95 -6.40 17.21
N GLN A 495 21.23 -6.26 17.57
CA GLN A 495 21.66 -6.35 18.98
C GLN A 495 21.03 -5.25 19.84
N ASN A 496 20.87 -4.04 19.31
CA ASN A 496 20.16 -2.97 20.00
C ASN A 496 18.69 -3.31 20.28
N ILE A 497 18.01 -4.00 19.36
CA ILE A 497 16.65 -4.47 19.59
C ILE A 497 16.63 -5.56 20.67
N LEU A 498 17.50 -6.57 20.54
CA LEU A 498 17.59 -7.67 21.51
C LEU A 498 17.88 -7.17 22.93
N ASN A 499 18.80 -6.22 23.09
CA ASN A 499 19.13 -5.63 24.38
C ASN A 499 17.94 -4.88 25.00
N ARG A 500 17.16 -4.16 24.18
CA ARG A 500 15.92 -3.51 24.65
C ARG A 500 14.86 -4.52 25.06
N VAL A 501 14.67 -5.59 24.29
CA VAL A 501 13.72 -6.66 24.64
C VAL A 501 14.14 -7.35 25.94
N LYS A 502 15.43 -7.71 26.10
CA LYS A 502 15.97 -8.29 27.33
C LYS A 502 15.74 -7.37 28.54
N ALA A 503 15.98 -6.06 28.40
CA ALA A 503 15.76 -5.10 29.47
C ALA A 503 14.27 -4.98 29.86
N LEU A 504 13.34 -5.05 28.90
CA LEU A 504 11.90 -5.03 29.16
C LEU A 504 11.42 -6.30 29.86
N VAL A 505 11.93 -7.47 29.43
CA VAL A 505 11.61 -8.76 30.07
C VAL A 505 12.15 -8.78 31.49
N LYS A 506 13.39 -8.35 31.71
CA LYS A 506 14.00 -8.26 33.06
C LYS A 506 13.21 -7.35 34.00
N LYS A 507 12.77 -6.17 33.53
CA LYS A 507 11.88 -5.30 34.30
C LYS A 507 10.57 -5.99 34.65
N LYS A 508 9.95 -6.71 33.71
CA LYS A 508 8.67 -7.39 33.95
C LYS A 508 8.78 -8.51 35.00
N THR A 509 9.93 -9.19 35.06
CA THR A 509 10.24 -10.21 36.09
C THR A 509 10.67 -9.63 37.44
N GLU A 510 11.05 -8.36 37.52
CA GLU A 510 11.33 -7.66 38.80
C GLU A 510 10.06 -7.06 39.43
N PHE A 511 8.95 -6.96 38.67
CA PHE A 511 7.65 -6.46 39.12
C PHE A 511 6.56 -7.55 39.23
N ALA A 512 6.92 -8.81 38.96
CA ALA A 512 6.09 -10.00 39.17
C ALA A 512 6.72 -10.82 40.27
#